data_AF-A0A8H7BLF5-F1
#
_entry.id   AF-A0A8H7BLF5-F1
#
_cell.length_a   1.000
_cell.length_b   1.000
_cell.length_c   1.000
_cell.angle_alpha   90.00
_cell.angle_beta   90.00
_cell.angle_gamma   90.00
#
_symmetry.space_group_name_H-M   'P 1'
#
loop_
_entity.id
_entity.type
_entity.pdbx_description
1 polymer ?
#
loop_
_entity_poly.entity_id
_entity_poly.type
_entity_poly.pdbx_seq_one_letter_code
_entity_poly.pdbx_strand_id
1 'polypeptide(L)'
;MLRQTEEFGNAALIRTRDETKLAQCDVVVDVGGMYDYSRRRFNHHQAGFSETFFPDSPIKLSSAGLIYKHFGKQVIAKELNLPITDEVIPQIYNKMYQSFVKPIDAIDNGIAPYPAAGKLLYTDSTNLGSRINRLNPGWNFPISEEIAMAGRLIRIYKKKPT
;
A
#
# COMPACT_ATOMS: atom_id res chain seq x y z
N MET A 1 3.34 -7.48 1.38
CA MET A 1 3.15 -7.88 -0.03
C MET A 1 4.12 -8.99 -0.43
N LEU A 2 5.44 -8.80 -0.37
CA LEU A 2 6.41 -9.85 -0.75
C LEU A 2 6.18 -11.20 -0.03
N ARG A 3 5.93 -11.20 1.29
CA ARG A 3 5.59 -12.43 2.04
C ARG A 3 4.29 -13.12 1.62
N GLN A 4 3.49 -12.51 0.75
CA GLN A 4 2.33 -13.17 0.16
C GLN A 4 2.67 -13.91 -1.13
N THR A 5 3.85 -13.70 -1.71
CA THR A 5 4.35 -14.48 -2.84
C THR A 5 4.84 -15.85 -2.37
N GLU A 6 4.92 -16.80 -3.30
CA GLU A 6 5.51 -18.12 -3.03
C GLU A 6 7.00 -18.01 -2.72
N GLU A 7 7.72 -17.19 -3.49
CA GLU A 7 9.16 -17.05 -3.41
C GLU A 7 9.64 -16.44 -2.08
N PHE A 8 8.97 -15.38 -1.61
CA PHE A 8 9.40 -14.66 -0.40
C PHE A 8 8.52 -14.93 0.81
N GLY A 9 7.64 -15.95 0.74
CA GLY A 9 6.67 -16.26 1.79
C GLY A 9 7.29 -16.44 3.18
N ASN A 10 8.43 -17.13 3.21
CA ASN A 10 9.18 -17.45 4.43
C ASN A 10 10.44 -16.60 4.61
N ALA A 11 10.60 -15.51 3.85
CA ALA A 11 11.80 -14.69 3.90
C ALA A 11 11.99 -14.02 5.27
N ALA A 12 13.21 -14.11 5.79
CA ALA A 12 13.64 -13.39 6.99
C ALA A 12 13.71 -11.88 6.70
N LEU A 13 13.31 -11.05 7.67
CA LEU A 13 13.41 -9.60 7.57
C LEU A 13 14.69 -9.12 8.24
N ILE A 14 15.59 -8.53 7.46
CA ILE A 14 16.79 -7.86 7.96
C ILE A 14 16.61 -6.35 7.75
N ARG A 15 16.66 -5.56 8.83
CA ARG A 15 16.59 -4.10 8.76
C ARG A 15 18.00 -3.53 8.87
N THR A 16 18.57 -3.09 7.75
CA THR A 16 19.93 -2.51 7.71
C THR A 16 20.09 -1.56 6.53
N ARG A 17 21.12 -0.71 6.57
CA ARG A 17 21.62 0.10 5.44
C ARG A 17 23.06 -0.21 5.06
N ASP A 18 23.65 -1.23 5.70
CA ASP A 18 25.00 -1.71 5.42
C ASP A 18 25.04 -2.39 4.04
N GLU A 19 25.73 -1.77 3.09
CA GLU A 19 25.82 -2.22 1.70
C GLU A 19 26.33 -3.66 1.57
N THR A 20 27.24 -4.09 2.45
CA THR A 20 27.78 -5.45 2.43
C THR A 20 26.71 -6.49 2.75
N LYS A 21 25.82 -6.19 3.71
CA LYS A 21 24.68 -7.05 4.05
C LYS A 21 23.60 -6.98 2.98
N LEU A 22 23.35 -5.81 2.39
CA LEU A 22 22.39 -5.64 1.30
C LEU A 22 22.81 -6.44 0.06
N ALA A 23 24.11 -6.55 -0.23
CA ALA A 23 24.63 -7.34 -1.34
C ALA A 23 24.34 -8.84 -1.19
N GLN A 24 24.22 -9.34 0.04
CA GLN A 24 23.92 -10.74 0.35
C GLN A 24 22.41 -11.05 0.36
N CYS A 25 21.54 -10.04 0.31
CA CYS A 25 20.10 -10.22 0.35
C CYS A 25 19.51 -10.57 -1.03
N ASP A 26 18.58 -11.54 -1.03
CA ASP A 26 17.84 -11.96 -2.23
C ASP A 26 16.96 -10.85 -2.81
N VAL A 27 16.42 -9.98 -1.95
CA VAL A 27 15.60 -8.83 -2.32
C VAL A 27 15.90 -7.67 -1.38
N VAL A 28 16.04 -6.47 -1.94
CA VAL A 28 16.26 -5.24 -1.17
C VAL A 28 15.20 -4.22 -1.56
N VAL A 29 14.58 -3.63 -0.54
CA VAL A 29 13.47 -2.68 -0.69
C VAL A 29 13.80 -1.42 0.08
N ASP A 30 13.53 -0.26 -0.52
CA ASP A 30 13.59 1.06 0.11
C ASP A 30 14.97 1.58 0.53
N VAL A 31 16.01 0.75 0.45
CA VAL A 31 17.42 1.11 0.72
C VAL A 31 18.32 0.68 -0.44
N GLY A 32 19.58 1.13 -0.44
CA GLY A 32 20.55 0.79 -1.48
C GLY A 32 20.49 1.66 -2.75
N GLY A 33 19.55 2.60 -2.85
CA GLY A 33 19.58 3.67 -3.86
C GLY A 33 19.48 3.20 -5.32
N MET A 34 18.90 2.02 -5.56
CA MET A 34 18.77 1.44 -6.90
C MET A 34 17.41 0.78 -7.11
N TYR A 35 16.80 1.05 -8.27
CA TYR A 35 15.74 0.22 -8.84
C TYR A 35 16.29 -0.62 -10.00
N ASP A 36 16.28 -1.94 -9.81
CA ASP A 36 16.61 -2.94 -10.82
C ASP A 36 15.81 -4.20 -10.52
N TYR A 37 14.82 -4.49 -11.36
CA TYR A 37 13.96 -5.66 -11.18
C TYR A 37 14.73 -6.97 -11.32
N SER A 38 15.67 -7.06 -12.27
CA SER A 38 16.46 -8.27 -12.50
C SER A 38 17.33 -8.63 -11.30
N ARG A 39 17.82 -7.60 -10.58
CA ARG A 39 18.60 -7.74 -9.34
C ARG A 39 17.75 -7.63 -8.08
N ARG A 40 16.42 -7.56 -8.20
CA ARG A 40 15.47 -7.45 -7.08
C ARG A 40 15.80 -6.31 -6.12
N ARG A 41 16.14 -5.15 -6.69
CA ARG A 41 16.40 -3.90 -5.97
C ARG A 41 15.23 -2.96 -6.23
N PHE A 42 14.55 -2.52 -5.17
CA PHE A 42 13.31 -1.75 -5.23
C PHE A 42 13.41 -0.49 -4.39
N ASN A 43 14.24 0.45 -4.84
CA ASN A 43 14.40 1.77 -4.21
C ASN A 43 14.09 2.87 -5.23
N HIS A 44 13.25 3.83 -4.83
CA HIS A 44 12.83 4.96 -5.66
C HIS A 44 13.62 6.28 -5.41
N HIS A 45 14.48 6.31 -4.40
CA HIS A 45 15.25 7.48 -3.97
C HIS A 45 16.44 7.81 -4.89
N GLN A 46 16.68 7.03 -5.95
CA GLN A 46 17.76 7.28 -6.89
C GLN A 46 17.51 8.57 -7.70
N ALA A 47 18.58 9.31 -7.98
CA ALA A 47 18.50 10.51 -8.82
C ALA A 47 17.97 10.14 -10.21
N GLY A 48 17.05 10.96 -10.74
CA GLY A 48 16.43 10.72 -12.06
C GLY A 48 15.36 9.63 -12.10
N PHE A 49 15.00 9.01 -10.97
CA PHE A 49 13.90 8.05 -10.93
C PHE A 49 12.60 8.67 -11.45
N SER A 50 11.98 8.00 -12.42
CA SER A 50 10.79 8.47 -13.13
C SER A 50 9.80 7.34 -13.45
N GLU A 51 10.00 6.15 -12.89
CA GLU A 51 9.10 5.02 -13.12
C GLU A 51 7.70 5.30 -12.59
N THR A 52 6.73 5.02 -13.44
CA THR A 52 5.31 5.16 -13.17
C THR A 52 4.61 3.81 -13.36
N PHE A 53 3.41 3.68 -12.80
CA PHE A 53 2.59 2.48 -13.01
C PHE A 53 1.91 2.48 -14.39
N PHE A 54 1.35 3.63 -14.77
CA PHE A 54 0.84 3.90 -16.10
C PHE A 54 1.76 4.92 -16.78
N PRO A 55 2.08 4.78 -18.08
CA PRO A 55 3.04 5.63 -18.78
C PRO A 55 2.87 7.14 -18.50
N ASP A 56 1.64 7.65 -18.52
CA ASP A 56 1.34 9.09 -18.36
C ASP A 56 0.92 9.47 -16.92
N SER A 57 1.18 8.62 -15.93
CA SER A 57 0.85 8.95 -14.55
C SER A 57 1.74 10.07 -14.03
N PRO A 58 1.19 11.15 -13.44
CA PRO A 58 2.00 12.18 -12.79
C PRO A 58 2.61 11.70 -11.46
N ILE A 59 2.31 10.47 -11.05
CA ILE A 59 2.71 9.88 -9.77
C ILE A 59 3.76 8.80 -10.04
N LYS A 60 4.98 9.07 -9.59
CA LYS A 60 6.09 8.12 -9.56
C LYS A 60 5.83 7.03 -8.54
N LEU A 61 6.37 5.84 -8.77
CA LEU A 61 6.26 4.73 -7.84
C LEU A 61 7.11 4.95 -6.59
N SER A 62 6.57 4.60 -5.43
CA SER A 62 7.37 4.34 -4.23
C SER A 62 7.97 2.94 -4.28
N SER A 63 8.78 2.59 -3.28
CA SER A 63 9.20 1.20 -3.05
C SER A 63 7.99 0.24 -2.96
N ALA A 64 6.87 0.67 -2.37
CA ALA A 64 5.65 -0.16 -2.30
C ALA A 64 4.99 -0.32 -3.68
N GLY A 65 4.91 0.75 -4.47
CA GLY A 65 4.40 0.74 -5.83
C GLY A 65 5.23 -0.14 -6.77
N LEU A 66 6.56 -0.12 -6.62
CA LEU A 66 7.48 -1.00 -7.36
C LEU A 66 7.23 -2.48 -7.06
N ILE A 67 7.11 -2.84 -5.77
CA ILE A 67 6.76 -4.21 -5.38
C ILE A 67 5.40 -4.60 -5.95
N TYR A 68 4.41 -3.70 -5.88
CA TYR A 68 3.09 -3.98 -6.44
C TYR A 68 3.12 -4.15 -7.96
N LYS A 69 3.90 -3.34 -8.68
CA LYS A 69 4.07 -3.42 -10.14
C LYS A 69 4.48 -4.84 -10.56
N HIS A 70 5.44 -5.43 -9.85
CA HIS A 70 6.00 -6.74 -10.21
C HIS A 70 5.29 -7.95 -9.60
N PHE A 71 4.79 -7.84 -8.36
CA PHE A 71 4.25 -8.99 -7.62
C PHE A 71 2.75 -8.91 -7.35
N GLY A 72 2.11 -7.77 -7.65
CA GLY A 72 0.70 -7.52 -7.29
C GLY A 72 -0.27 -8.53 -7.88
N LYS A 73 -0.09 -8.92 -9.15
CA LYS A 73 -0.94 -9.93 -9.80
C LYS A 73 -0.86 -11.31 -9.14
N GLN A 74 0.35 -11.75 -8.79
CA GLN A 74 0.55 -13.03 -8.08
C GLN A 74 -0.14 -13.00 -6.71
N VAL A 75 -0.01 -11.90 -5.98
CA VAL A 75 -0.66 -11.74 -4.67
C VAL A 75 -2.19 -11.77 -4.82
N ILE A 76 -2.75 -11.01 -5.78
CA ILE A 76 -4.20 -11.00 -6.02
C ILE A 76 -4.72 -12.39 -6.39
N ALA A 77 -4.03 -13.08 -7.31
CA ALA A 77 -4.41 -14.43 -7.74
C ALA A 77 -4.44 -15.41 -6.56
N LYS A 78 -3.41 -15.37 -5.71
CA LYS A 78 -3.34 -16.19 -4.49
C LYS A 78 -4.48 -15.89 -3.51
N GLU A 79 -4.72 -14.62 -3.20
CA GLU A 79 -5.76 -14.22 -2.24
C GLU A 79 -7.18 -14.57 -2.71
N LEU A 80 -7.42 -14.55 -4.03
CA LEU A 80 -8.70 -14.94 -4.62
C LEU A 80 -8.80 -16.44 -4.91
N ASN A 81 -7.73 -17.20 -4.71
CA ASN A 81 -7.62 -18.60 -5.11
C ASN A 81 -7.98 -18.83 -6.59
N LEU A 82 -7.47 -17.96 -7.46
CA LEU A 82 -7.66 -18.00 -8.91
C LEU A 82 -6.32 -18.21 -9.63
N PRO A 83 -6.32 -18.81 -10.84
CA PRO A 83 -5.14 -18.80 -11.70
C PRO A 83 -4.69 -17.36 -12.01
N ILE A 84 -3.37 -17.12 -12.09
CA ILE A 84 -2.85 -15.78 -12.44
C ILE A 84 -3.27 -15.31 -13.84
N THR A 85 -3.66 -16.25 -14.70
CA THR A 85 -4.17 -16.01 -16.06
C THR A 85 -5.65 -15.66 -16.12
N ASP A 86 -6.35 -15.69 -14.99
CA ASP A 86 -7.77 -15.34 -14.93
C ASP A 86 -7.99 -13.87 -15.35
N GLU A 87 -9.03 -13.64 -16.16
CA GLU A 87 -9.33 -12.34 -16.77
C GLU A 87 -9.71 -11.25 -15.76
N VAL A 88 -10.12 -11.62 -14.55
CA VAL A 88 -10.44 -10.66 -13.49
C VAL A 88 -9.16 -10.06 -12.86
N ILE A 89 -8.03 -10.78 -12.93
CA ILE A 89 -6.79 -10.38 -12.27
C ILE A 89 -6.29 -9.02 -12.76
N PRO A 90 -6.19 -8.74 -14.08
CA PRO A 90 -5.83 -7.40 -14.57
C PRO A 90 -6.78 -6.29 -14.10
N GLN A 91 -8.08 -6.57 -14.00
CA GLN A 91 -9.08 -5.58 -13.58
C GLN A 91 -8.88 -5.20 -12.11
N ILE A 92 -8.75 -6.19 -11.24
CA ILE A 92 -8.51 -5.99 -9.81
C ILE A 92 -7.13 -5.36 -9.60
N TYR A 93 -6.12 -5.79 -10.36
CA TYR A 93 -4.77 -5.22 -10.30
C TYR A 93 -4.76 -3.72 -10.58
N ASN A 94 -5.44 -3.27 -11.63
CA ASN A 94 -5.55 -1.85 -11.96
C ASN A 94 -6.38 -1.08 -10.93
N LYS A 95 -7.51 -1.66 -10.47
CA LYS A 95 -8.37 -1.02 -9.47
C LYS A 95 -7.63 -0.82 -8.15
N MET A 96 -6.97 -1.86 -7.65
CA MET A 96 -6.19 -1.84 -6.41
C MET A 96 -5.01 -0.87 -6.51
N TYR A 97 -4.36 -0.75 -7.67
CA TYR A 97 -3.39 0.33 -7.85
C TYR A 97 -4.06 1.70 -7.65
N GLN A 98 -5.12 2.00 -8.43
CA GLN A 98 -5.75 3.31 -8.43
C GLN A 98 -6.32 3.73 -7.06
N SER A 99 -6.95 2.80 -6.32
CA SER A 99 -7.66 3.13 -5.07
C SER A 99 -6.85 2.93 -3.79
N PHE A 100 -5.72 2.20 -3.85
CA PHE A 100 -4.94 1.84 -2.65
C PHE A 100 -3.44 2.10 -2.78
N VAL A 101 -2.78 1.68 -3.87
CA VAL A 101 -1.32 1.83 -3.98
C VAL A 101 -0.92 3.23 -4.44
N LYS A 102 -1.64 3.79 -5.41
CA LYS A 102 -1.43 5.15 -5.93
C LYS A 102 -1.40 6.24 -4.85
N PRO A 103 -2.32 6.30 -3.85
CA PRO A 103 -2.20 7.27 -2.76
C PRO A 103 -0.94 7.07 -1.92
N ILE A 104 -0.50 5.82 -1.70
CA ILE A 104 0.75 5.53 -0.97
C ILE A 104 1.94 6.07 -1.74
N ASP A 105 2.02 5.75 -3.04
CA ASP A 105 3.06 6.28 -3.95
C ASP A 105 3.10 7.81 -3.94
N ALA A 106 1.94 8.45 -4.03
CA ALA A 106 1.84 9.91 -4.05
C ALA A 106 2.36 10.54 -2.76
N ILE A 107 1.91 10.04 -1.61
CA ILE A 107 2.30 10.55 -0.29
C ILE A 107 3.80 10.39 -0.07
N ASP A 108 4.35 9.23 -0.41
CA ASP A 108 5.77 8.91 -0.26
C ASP A 108 6.66 9.79 -1.15
N ASN A 109 6.17 10.17 -2.34
CA ASN A 109 6.83 11.13 -3.23
C ASN A 109 6.49 12.61 -2.93
N GLY A 110 5.80 12.91 -1.83
CA GLY A 110 5.46 14.28 -1.42
C GLY A 110 4.45 14.99 -2.34
N ILE A 111 3.66 14.24 -3.10
CA ILE A 111 2.68 14.78 -4.04
C ILE A 111 1.35 15.00 -3.31
N ALA A 112 0.87 16.26 -3.30
CA ALA A 112 -0.45 16.58 -2.74
C ALA A 112 -1.59 16.10 -3.66
N PRO A 113 -2.77 15.74 -3.11
CA PRO A 113 -3.93 15.33 -3.91
C PRO A 113 -4.41 16.40 -4.90
N TYR A 114 -4.33 17.66 -4.46
CA TYR A 114 -4.66 18.87 -5.21
C TYR A 114 -3.45 19.79 -5.24
N PRO A 115 -2.58 19.71 -6.26
CA PRO A 115 -1.56 20.74 -6.46
C PRO A 115 -2.25 22.09 -6.81
N ALA A 116 -1.62 23.21 -6.42
CA ALA A 116 -2.21 24.55 -6.22
C ALA A 116 -3.11 25.16 -7.35
N ALA A 117 -3.21 24.54 -8.52
CA ALA A 117 -4.09 24.92 -9.63
C ALA A 117 -4.66 23.72 -10.43
N GLY A 118 -4.62 22.50 -9.89
CA GLY A 118 -4.71 21.26 -10.68
C GLY A 118 -5.93 20.38 -10.45
N LYS A 119 -6.19 19.51 -11.43
CA LYS A 119 -7.09 18.35 -11.36
C LYS A 119 -6.68 17.43 -10.20
N LEU A 120 -7.67 16.81 -9.55
CA LEU A 120 -7.46 15.76 -8.54
C LEU A 120 -6.54 14.66 -9.09
N LEU A 121 -5.40 14.44 -8.44
CA LEU A 121 -4.40 13.44 -8.87
C LEU A 121 -4.70 12.05 -8.32
N TYR A 122 -5.15 11.96 -7.07
CA TYR A 122 -5.47 10.72 -6.40
C TYR A 122 -6.45 10.95 -5.24
N THR A 123 -7.16 9.90 -4.85
CA THR A 123 -7.98 9.86 -3.63
C THR A 123 -7.42 8.84 -2.66
N ASP A 124 -7.35 9.17 -1.38
CA ASP A 124 -7.05 8.17 -0.34
C ASP A 124 -8.35 7.70 0.33
N SER A 125 -8.76 6.48 -0.01
CA SER A 125 -9.93 5.80 0.56
C SER A 125 -9.62 5.01 1.85
N THR A 126 -8.36 5.05 2.29
CA THR A 126 -7.83 4.27 3.41
C THR A 126 -7.10 5.12 4.45
N ASN A 127 -7.28 6.43 4.44
CA ASN A 127 -6.80 7.32 5.51
C ASN A 127 -7.40 6.93 6.87
N LEU A 128 -6.84 7.48 7.95
CA LEU A 128 -7.27 7.20 9.32
C LEU A 128 -8.78 7.45 9.52
N GLY A 129 -9.31 8.57 9.01
CA GLY A 129 -10.74 8.88 9.08
C GLY A 129 -11.61 7.83 8.40
N SER A 130 -11.21 7.35 7.22
CA SER A 130 -11.90 6.30 6.47
C SER A 130 -11.85 4.95 7.21
N ARG A 131 -10.74 4.64 7.88
CA ARG A 131 -10.60 3.44 8.72
C ARG A 131 -11.50 3.49 9.95
N ILE A 132 -11.53 4.64 10.63
CA ILE A 132 -12.44 4.86 11.77
C ILE A 132 -13.88 4.77 11.30
N ASN A 133 -14.23 5.39 10.18
CA ASN A 133 -15.59 5.38 9.66
C ASN A 133 -16.08 3.97 9.31
N ARG A 134 -15.19 3.06 8.87
CA ARG A 134 -15.54 1.65 8.62
C ARG A 134 -15.89 0.86 9.88
N LEU A 135 -15.56 1.37 11.06
CA LEU A 135 -15.99 0.78 12.33
C LEU A 135 -17.41 1.22 12.72
N ASN A 136 -17.95 2.26 12.06
CA ASN A 136 -19.32 2.70 12.29
C ASN A 136 -20.30 1.76 11.57
N PRO A 137 -21.47 1.48 12.17
CA PRO A 137 -22.54 0.76 11.48
C PRO A 137 -22.98 1.52 10.23
N GLY A 138 -23.29 0.78 9.16
CA GLY A 138 -23.88 1.38 7.96
C GLY A 138 -25.25 1.98 8.28
N TRP A 139 -25.65 3.01 7.54
CA TRP A 139 -26.91 3.73 7.73
C TRP A 139 -28.16 2.84 7.64
N ASN A 140 -28.04 1.67 7.04
CA ASN A 140 -29.10 0.68 6.80
C ASN A 140 -29.03 -0.55 7.72
N PHE A 141 -28.14 -0.57 8.71
CA PHE A 141 -28.08 -1.69 9.66
C PHE A 141 -29.22 -1.58 10.68
N PRO A 142 -29.86 -2.71 11.04
CA PRO A 142 -30.78 -2.72 12.17
C PRO A 142 -30.01 -2.31 13.43
N ILE A 143 -30.40 -1.17 14.00
CA ILE A 143 -29.80 -0.67 15.23
C ILE A 143 -30.28 -1.57 16.37
N SER A 144 -29.46 -2.55 16.78
CA SER A 144 -29.63 -3.18 18.09
C SER A 144 -29.12 -2.22 19.18
N GLU A 145 -29.63 -2.34 20.41
CA GLU A 145 -29.14 -1.54 21.55
C GLU A 145 -27.61 -1.68 21.74
N GLU A 146 -27.08 -2.86 21.44
CA GLU A 146 -25.65 -3.18 21.52
C GLU A 146 -24.82 -2.40 20.47
N ILE A 147 -25.32 -2.28 19.24
CA ILE A 147 -24.70 -1.48 18.17
C ILE A 147 -24.82 0.02 18.45
N ALA A 148 -25.95 0.46 19.01
CA ALA A 148 -26.16 1.85 19.44
C ALA A 148 -25.19 2.27 20.57
N MET A 149 -24.89 1.34 21.50
CA MET A 149 -23.90 1.57 22.55
C MET A 149 -22.47 1.54 22.02
N ALA A 150 -22.14 0.65 21.09
CA ALA A 150 -20.79 0.57 20.50
C ALA A 150 -20.38 1.85 19.76
N GLY A 151 -21.32 2.50 19.04
CA GLY A 151 -21.09 3.80 18.39
C GLY A 151 -20.94 4.98 19.36
N ARG A 152 -21.30 4.81 20.64
CA ARG A 152 -21.20 5.82 21.72
C ARG A 152 -20.05 5.58 22.69
N LEU A 153 -19.13 4.66 22.41
CA LEU A 153 -17.93 4.44 23.22
C LEU A 153 -16.90 5.57 23.04
N ILE A 154 -17.29 6.79 23.43
CA ILE A 154 -16.34 7.75 23.99
C ILE A 154 -15.81 7.08 25.25
N ARG A 155 -14.57 6.58 25.21
CA ARG A 155 -13.92 6.03 26.40
C ARG A 155 -13.73 7.19 27.40
N ILE A 156 -14.62 7.28 28.39
CA ILE A 156 -14.50 8.24 29.49
C ILE A 156 -13.48 7.67 30.47
N TYR A 157 -12.29 8.24 30.49
CA TYR A 157 -11.26 7.87 31.47
C TYR A 157 -11.38 8.75 32.71
N LYS A 158 -11.72 8.15 33.85
CA LYS A 158 -11.69 8.82 35.16
C LYS A 158 -10.33 8.58 35.80
N LYS A 159 -9.58 9.64 36.10
CA LYS A 159 -8.31 9.55 36.83
C LYS A 159 -8.59 8.99 38.23
N LYS A 160 -7.80 8.02 38.71
CA LYS A 160 -7.92 7.53 40.09
C LYS A 160 -7.64 8.69 41.05
N PRO A 161 -8.44 8.87 42.12
CA PRO A 161 -8.10 9.84 43.15
C PRO A 161 -6.74 9.48 43.76
N THR A 162 -5.89 10.51 43.92
CA THR A 162 -4.60 10.44 44.61
C THR A 162 -4.78 10.16 46.07
#